data_AF-A0A7S0MQN3-F1
#
_entry.id   AF-A0A7S0MQN3-F1
#
_cell.length_a   1.000
_cell.length_b   1.000
_cell.length_c   1.000
_cell.angle_alpha   90.00
_cell.angle_beta   90.00
_cell.angle_gamma   90.00
#
_symmetry.space_group_name_H-M   'P 1'
#
loop_
_entity.id
_entity.type
_entity.pdbx_description
1 polymer ?
#
loop_
_entity_poly.entity_id
_entity_poly.type
_entity_poly.pdbx_seq_one_letter_code
_entity_poly.pdbx_strand_id
1 'polypeptide(L)'
;MAAMQALPPGKDPQPAPLSRLENRTPGSVSFTVYTLQPGAGKLDEVGELVPRDCPTSNTSGCGYKMRKVGNPKWKSGRWAVPSDRSIEHDRSAAYTLLAIEAALVLSVVLGVLMEKGGHHWMSESLLLTLTGAVLGWIIHRTGNRHIIEAMTFNEEMFVLVFLPIIIFESSYSLQKRYFFAQVGKIMLFAIGGTIISATVIGWGLYSLSRMEVLTSLSWAECFAFASIVSAVDPVATLSVLRALQVDPWLHGVVYGESVMNDGVSIVLYKSFAQYILNELTAQNFLVPVGSFVLVMVGSVLVGLLVSLIGAAL
;
A
#
# COMPACT_ATOMS: atom_id res chain seq x y z
N MET A 1 -24.03 12.58 19.43
CA MET A 1 -25.19 12.99 20.24
C MET A 1 -25.86 14.17 19.54
N ALA A 2 -27.12 14.03 19.12
CA ALA A 2 -27.85 15.05 18.35
C ALA A 2 -28.33 16.19 19.26
N ALA A 3 -28.06 17.44 18.90
CA ALA A 3 -28.61 18.60 19.58
C ALA A 3 -29.93 19.01 18.89
N MET A 4 -31.08 18.69 19.50
CA MET A 4 -32.37 19.27 19.14
C MET A 4 -32.58 20.53 19.97
N GLN A 5 -32.80 21.67 19.32
CA GLN A 5 -33.33 22.86 19.98
C GLN A 5 -34.53 23.34 19.17
N ALA A 6 -35.74 23.13 19.70
CA ALA A 6 -36.97 23.66 19.13
C ALA A 6 -37.15 25.11 19.61
N LEU A 7 -37.31 26.05 18.68
CA LEU A 7 -37.63 27.45 18.99
C LEU A 7 -39.16 27.67 18.96
N PRO A 8 -39.74 28.53 19.82
CA PRO A 8 -41.17 28.83 19.82
C PRO A 8 -41.59 29.74 18.65
N PRO A 9 -42.88 29.75 18.26
CA PRO A 9 -43.35 30.38 17.03
C PRO A 9 -43.29 31.92 17.07
N GLY A 10 -42.87 32.55 15.97
CA GLY A 10 -42.97 34.00 15.75
C GLY A 10 -41.69 34.82 15.99
N LYS A 11 -40.52 34.19 16.16
CA LYS A 11 -39.22 34.88 16.16
C LYS A 11 -38.32 34.35 15.05
N ASP A 12 -37.58 35.24 14.40
CA ASP A 12 -36.52 34.86 13.46
C ASP A 12 -35.54 33.89 14.15
N PRO A 13 -35.04 32.86 13.44
CA PRO A 13 -34.14 31.87 14.00
C PRO A 13 -32.83 32.54 14.43
N GLN A 14 -32.66 32.77 15.73
CA GLN A 14 -31.35 33.14 16.25
C GLN A 14 -30.47 31.89 16.35
N PRO A 15 -29.21 31.95 15.92
CA PRO A 15 -28.28 30.83 16.08
C PRO A 15 -28.17 30.49 17.56
N ALA A 16 -28.35 29.20 17.89
CA ALA A 16 -28.11 28.70 19.23
C ALA A 16 -26.73 29.17 19.71
N PRO A 17 -26.57 29.62 20.97
CA PRO A 17 -25.29 30.13 21.43
C PRO A 17 -24.22 29.04 21.32
N LEU A 18 -23.26 29.27 20.42
CA LEU A 18 -22.10 28.41 20.12
C LEU A 18 -21.14 28.25 21.32
N SER A 19 -21.40 28.90 22.45
CA SER A 19 -20.54 28.94 23.63
C SER A 19 -20.38 27.61 24.38
N ARG A 20 -21.06 26.53 23.97
CA ARG A 20 -20.86 25.18 24.54
C ARG A 20 -19.96 24.24 23.72
N LEU A 21 -19.52 24.65 22.53
CA LEU A 21 -18.70 23.82 21.63
C LEU A 21 -17.23 24.23 21.59
N GLU A 22 -16.86 25.31 22.27
CA GLU A 22 -15.56 25.99 22.14
C GLU A 22 -14.39 25.29 22.85
N ASN A 23 -14.60 24.10 23.43
CA ASN A 23 -13.61 23.47 24.32
C ASN A 23 -13.23 22.02 23.99
N ARG A 24 -13.35 21.56 22.73
CA ARG A 24 -12.81 20.26 22.31
C ARG A 24 -11.90 20.38 21.09
N THR A 25 -10.76 19.70 21.19
CA THR A 25 -9.61 19.67 20.28
C THR A 25 -9.99 19.31 18.83
N PRO A 26 -9.18 19.72 17.83
CA PRO A 26 -9.47 19.53 16.42
C PRO A 26 -9.24 18.07 16.01
N GLY A 27 -10.25 17.24 16.23
CA GLY A 27 -10.44 15.95 15.59
C GLY A 27 -11.75 15.99 14.81
N SER A 28 -11.76 15.40 13.63
CA SER A 28 -12.86 15.34 12.65
C SER A 28 -14.19 14.82 13.24
N VAL A 29 -14.93 15.65 13.96
CA VAL A 29 -16.28 15.33 14.44
C VAL A 29 -17.30 16.09 13.62
N SER A 30 -17.91 15.38 12.68
CA SER A 30 -19.04 15.84 11.91
C SER A 30 -20.33 15.72 12.73
N PHE A 31 -21.10 16.80 12.83
CA PHE A 31 -22.40 16.81 13.52
C PHE A 31 -23.54 16.98 12.52
N THR A 32 -24.50 16.06 12.54
CA THR A 32 -25.76 16.18 11.78
C THR A 32 -26.72 17.10 12.52
N VAL A 33 -27.11 18.21 11.90
CA VAL A 33 -28.03 19.20 12.47
C VAL A 33 -29.36 19.13 11.73
N TYR A 34 -30.45 19.20 12.49
CA TYR A 34 -31.82 19.17 11.98
C TYR A 34 -32.49 20.52 12.22
N THR A 35 -33.10 21.12 11.20
CA THR A 35 -33.98 22.28 11.37
C THR A 35 -35.44 21.82 11.30
N LEU A 36 -36.19 22.05 12.38
CA LEU A 36 -37.64 21.80 12.44
C LEU A 36 -38.36 23.15 12.50
N GLN A 37 -39.28 23.40 11.57
CA GLN A 37 -40.17 24.56 11.65
C GLN A 37 -41.33 24.25 12.63
N PRO A 38 -41.61 25.09 13.65
CA PRO A 38 -42.68 24.81 14.59
C PRO A 38 -44.03 24.97 13.89
N GLY A 39 -44.79 23.87 13.77
CA GLY A 39 -46.18 23.89 13.28
C GLY A 39 -46.46 23.12 11.98
N ALA A 40 -45.45 22.69 11.23
CA ALA A 40 -45.66 22.01 9.93
C ALA A 40 -45.27 20.53 9.89
N GLY A 41 -44.60 19.99 10.92
CA GLY A 41 -44.13 18.60 10.94
C GLY A 41 -43.12 18.25 9.81
N LYS A 42 -42.59 19.27 9.12
CA LYS A 42 -41.74 19.14 7.94
C LYS A 42 -40.28 19.43 8.30
N LEU A 43 -39.38 18.53 7.87
CA LEU A 43 -37.92 18.69 7.96
C LEU A 43 -37.45 19.31 6.65
N ASP A 44 -36.98 20.55 6.68
CA ASP A 44 -36.62 21.30 5.48
C ASP A 44 -35.17 21.05 5.02
N GLU A 45 -34.20 20.97 5.94
CA GLU A 45 -32.80 20.75 5.58
C GLU A 45 -32.07 19.79 6.54
N VAL A 46 -31.30 18.85 5.96
CA VAL A 46 -30.35 17.99 6.67
C VAL A 46 -28.94 18.35 6.20
N GLY A 47 -28.13 18.83 7.13
CA GLY A 47 -26.76 19.27 6.87
C GLY A 47 -25.79 18.74 7.90
N GLU A 48 -24.55 18.59 7.47
CA GLU A 48 -23.41 18.23 8.31
C GLU A 48 -22.56 19.49 8.54
N LEU A 49 -22.26 19.80 9.79
CA LEU A 49 -21.33 20.89 10.11
C LEU A 49 -19.90 20.39 9.93
N VAL A 50 -19.21 20.92 8.93
CA VAL A 50 -17.81 20.62 8.62
C VAL A 50 -16.96 21.84 8.94
N PRO A 51 -15.74 21.70 9.52
CA PRO A 51 -14.82 22.82 9.68
C PRO A 51 -14.55 23.51 8.33
N ARG A 52 -14.41 24.84 8.31
CA ARG A 52 -13.88 25.51 7.13
C ARG A 52 -12.39 25.24 7.00
N ASP A 53 -11.91 25.08 5.77
CA ASP A 53 -10.49 24.96 5.48
C ASP A 53 -9.80 26.29 5.84
N CYS A 54 -9.06 26.31 6.95
CA CYS A 54 -8.41 27.51 7.46
C CYS A 54 -6.88 27.43 7.29
N PRO A 55 -6.23 28.51 6.86
CA PRO A 55 -4.77 28.57 6.80
C PRO A 55 -4.16 28.52 8.21
N THR A 56 -3.01 27.86 8.34
CA THR A 56 -2.33 27.54 9.62
C THR A 56 -1.87 28.75 10.44
N SER A 57 -1.93 29.97 9.89
CA SER A 57 -1.39 31.18 10.52
C SER A 57 -2.39 32.01 11.31
N ASN A 58 -3.71 31.69 11.31
CA ASN A 58 -4.67 32.41 12.16
C ASN A 58 -5.94 31.59 12.44
N THR A 59 -6.11 31.10 13.68
CA THR A 59 -7.24 30.24 14.08
C THR A 59 -8.38 30.99 14.77
N SER A 60 -8.21 32.28 15.09
CA SER A 60 -9.24 33.11 15.74
C SER A 60 -10.30 33.54 14.71
N GLY A 61 -11.33 32.72 14.56
CA GLY A 61 -12.47 32.97 13.65
C GLY A 61 -12.76 31.84 12.66
N CYS A 62 -12.08 30.69 12.78
CA CYS A 62 -12.35 29.54 11.93
C CYS A 62 -13.71 28.92 12.28
N GLY A 63 -14.75 29.32 11.55
CA GLY A 63 -16.12 28.84 11.73
C GLY A 63 -16.40 27.51 11.02
N TYR A 64 -17.61 26.98 11.21
CA TYR A 64 -18.10 25.79 10.52
C TYR A 64 -18.89 26.16 9.26
N LYS A 65 -18.91 25.29 8.25
CA LYS A 65 -19.80 25.37 7.08
C LYS A 65 -20.80 24.21 7.11
N MET A 66 -22.07 24.48 6.82
CA MET A 66 -23.05 23.41 6.59
C MET A 66 -22.88 22.84 5.18
N ARG A 67 -22.62 21.54 5.10
CA ARG A 67 -22.64 20.76 3.87
C ARG A 67 -23.98 20.03 3.77
N LYS A 68 -24.76 20.29 2.72
CA LYS A 68 -26.04 19.58 2.49
C LYS A 68 -25.79 18.09 2.24
N VAL A 69 -26.41 17.22 3.04
CA VAL A 69 -26.17 15.75 2.97
C VAL A 69 -27.18 15.03 2.06
N GLY A 70 -28.25 15.72 1.66
CA GLY A 70 -29.29 15.22 0.74
C GLY A 70 -30.68 15.59 1.26
N ASN A 71 -31.71 15.38 0.43
CA ASN A 71 -33.08 15.67 0.84
C ASN A 71 -33.65 14.53 1.71
N PRO A 72 -34.14 14.81 2.93
CA PRO A 72 -34.76 13.80 3.77
C PRO A 72 -36.03 13.24 3.09
N LYS A 73 -36.23 11.92 3.14
CA LYS A 73 -37.41 11.26 2.55
C LYS A 73 -38.36 10.79 3.65
N TRP A 74 -39.64 11.14 3.55
CA TRP A 74 -40.67 10.64 4.47
C TRP A 74 -41.07 9.22 4.08
N LYS A 75 -40.84 8.24 4.96
CA LYS A 75 -41.28 6.86 4.77
C LYS A 75 -41.91 6.33 6.06
N SER A 76 -43.14 5.83 5.96
CA SER A 76 -43.83 5.12 7.04
C SER A 76 -43.87 5.87 8.38
N GLY A 77 -44.28 7.13 8.36
CA GLY A 77 -44.50 7.94 9.57
C GLY A 77 -43.24 8.49 10.23
N ARG A 78 -42.05 8.32 9.60
CA ARG A 78 -40.79 8.89 10.08
C ARG A 78 -40.01 9.52 8.92
N TRP A 79 -39.25 10.58 9.23
CA TRP A 79 -38.26 11.13 8.33
C TRP A 79 -37.06 10.17 8.26
N ALA A 80 -36.88 9.52 7.11
CA ALA A 80 -35.67 8.76 6.82
C ALA A 80 -34.58 9.75 6.40
N VAL A 81 -33.68 10.02 7.33
CA VAL A 81 -32.41 10.70 7.06
C VAL A 81 -31.62 9.81 6.10
N PRO A 82 -30.99 10.32 5.02
CA PRO A 82 -30.06 9.53 4.22
C PRO A 82 -29.07 8.89 5.18
N SER A 83 -29.01 7.57 5.22
CA SER A 83 -28.11 6.85 6.11
C SER A 83 -26.70 7.41 5.98
N ASP A 84 -26.07 7.64 7.13
CA ASP A 84 -24.70 8.10 7.24
C ASP A 84 -23.82 7.40 6.20
N ARG A 85 -23.31 8.16 5.23
CA ARG A 85 -22.36 7.62 4.23
C ARG A 85 -21.15 6.96 4.91
N SER A 86 -20.84 7.36 6.15
CA SER A 86 -19.83 6.71 7.00
C SER A 86 -20.18 5.27 7.35
N ILE A 87 -21.43 4.94 7.69
CA ILE A 87 -21.84 3.58 8.08
C ILE A 87 -21.81 2.62 6.87
N GLU A 88 -22.24 3.07 5.69
CA GLU A 88 -22.12 2.26 4.47
C GLU A 88 -20.66 2.08 4.04
N HIS A 89 -19.83 3.12 4.20
CA HIS A 89 -18.39 3.04 3.94
C HIS A 89 -17.69 2.04 4.88
N ASP A 90 -17.92 2.14 6.19
CA ASP A 90 -17.38 1.23 7.21
C ASP A 90 -17.81 -0.22 6.95
N ARG A 91 -19.07 -0.43 6.54
CA ARG A 91 -19.59 -1.75 6.22
C ARG A 91 -18.99 -2.33 4.94
N SER A 92 -18.80 -1.50 3.92
CA SER A 92 -18.13 -1.92 2.68
C SER A 92 -16.66 -2.28 2.90
N ALA A 93 -15.95 -1.51 3.74
CA ALA A 93 -14.58 -1.81 4.15
C ALA A 93 -14.50 -3.12 4.93
N ALA A 94 -15.41 -3.34 5.88
CA ALA A 94 -15.47 -4.60 6.64
C ALA A 94 -15.69 -5.83 5.76
N TYR A 95 -16.61 -5.77 4.78
CA TYR A 95 -16.81 -6.86 3.83
C TYR A 95 -15.60 -7.09 2.93
N THR A 96 -14.88 -6.03 2.58
CA THR A 96 -13.67 -6.11 1.76
C THR A 96 -12.53 -6.77 2.53
N LEU A 97 -12.31 -6.39 3.80
CA LEU A 97 -11.34 -7.05 4.68
C LEU A 97 -11.69 -8.52 4.91
N LEU A 98 -12.96 -8.83 5.17
CA LEU A 98 -13.41 -10.21 5.33
C LEU A 98 -13.18 -11.04 4.06
N ALA A 99 -13.39 -10.45 2.87
CA ALA A 99 -13.13 -11.13 1.61
C ALA A 99 -11.63 -11.41 1.40
N ILE A 100 -10.75 -10.48 1.76
CA ILE A 100 -9.30 -10.68 1.73
C ILE A 100 -8.90 -11.78 2.72
N GLU A 101 -9.36 -11.71 3.97
CA GLU A 101 -9.09 -12.73 4.98
C GLU A 101 -9.57 -14.11 4.56
N ALA A 102 -10.80 -14.22 4.05
CA ALA A 102 -11.36 -15.47 3.55
C ALA A 102 -10.55 -16.02 2.37
N ALA A 103 -10.05 -15.15 1.48
CA ALA A 103 -9.20 -15.56 0.37
C ALA A 103 -7.84 -16.08 0.82
N LEU A 104 -7.23 -15.44 1.82
CA LEU A 104 -5.97 -15.87 2.43
C LEU A 104 -6.14 -17.21 3.17
N VAL A 105 -7.25 -17.40 3.89
CA VAL A 105 -7.54 -18.68 4.54
C VAL A 105 -7.78 -19.76 3.49
N LEU A 106 -8.52 -19.45 2.41
CA LEU A 106 -8.77 -20.39 1.33
C LEU A 106 -7.48 -20.83 0.65
N SER A 107 -6.56 -19.91 0.33
CA SER A 107 -5.29 -20.25 -0.31
C SER A 107 -4.42 -21.13 0.58
N VAL A 108 -4.34 -20.85 1.89
CA VAL A 108 -3.62 -21.70 2.87
C VAL A 108 -4.25 -23.09 2.95
N VAL A 109 -5.58 -23.18 3.06
CA VAL A 109 -6.29 -24.47 3.11
C VAL A 109 -6.04 -25.27 1.84
N LEU A 110 -6.13 -24.64 0.66
CA LEU A 110 -5.82 -25.29 -0.61
C LEU A 110 -4.36 -25.76 -0.66
N GLY A 111 -3.41 -24.96 -0.16
CA GLY A 111 -2.00 -25.34 -0.06
C GLY A 111 -1.79 -26.61 0.76
N VAL A 112 -2.37 -26.65 1.96
CA VAL A 112 -2.30 -27.82 2.86
C VAL A 112 -2.97 -29.05 2.24
N LEU A 113 -4.10 -28.88 1.55
CA LEU A 113 -4.78 -29.98 0.87
C LEU A 113 -3.95 -30.54 -0.29
N MET A 114 -3.28 -29.68 -1.06
CA MET A 114 -2.40 -30.10 -2.16
C MET A 114 -1.18 -30.87 -1.64
N GLU A 115 -0.58 -30.41 -0.53
CA GLU A 115 0.55 -31.10 0.11
C GLU A 115 0.13 -32.48 0.62
N LYS A 116 -1.02 -32.59 1.30
CA LYS A 116 -1.56 -33.88 1.75
C LYS A 116 -1.99 -34.80 0.60
N GLY A 117 -2.43 -34.23 -0.52
CA GLY A 117 -2.83 -34.97 -1.72
C GLY A 117 -1.67 -35.50 -2.55
N GLY A 118 -0.41 -35.19 -2.17
CA GLY A 118 0.77 -35.62 -2.91
C GLY A 118 1.01 -34.86 -4.21
N HIS A 119 0.32 -33.74 -4.44
CA HIS A 119 0.43 -32.91 -5.64
C HIS A 119 1.48 -31.82 -5.46
N HIS A 120 2.76 -32.18 -5.57
CA HIS A 120 3.91 -31.30 -5.36
C HIS A 120 4.24 -30.39 -6.57
N TRP A 121 3.36 -30.32 -7.58
CA TRP A 121 3.67 -29.68 -8.86
C TRP A 121 3.56 -28.14 -8.81
N MET A 122 3.00 -27.57 -7.74
CA MET A 122 2.76 -26.13 -7.62
C MET A 122 3.33 -25.62 -6.29
N SER A 123 4.04 -24.49 -6.34
CA SER A 123 4.48 -23.79 -5.12
C SER A 123 3.31 -23.09 -4.44
N GLU A 124 3.41 -22.94 -3.12
CA GLU A 124 2.40 -22.21 -2.31
C GLU A 124 2.23 -20.77 -2.80
N SER A 125 3.33 -20.10 -3.16
CA SER A 125 3.32 -18.74 -3.73
C SER A 125 2.49 -18.66 -5.02
N LEU A 126 2.64 -19.66 -5.91
CA LEU A 126 1.87 -19.70 -7.17
C LEU A 126 0.37 -19.85 -6.89
N LEU A 127 0.00 -20.70 -5.93
CA LEU A 127 -1.40 -20.90 -5.54
C LEU A 127 -2.01 -19.62 -4.95
N LEU A 128 -1.28 -18.91 -4.10
CA LEU A 128 -1.67 -17.60 -3.58
C LEU A 128 -1.89 -16.58 -4.70
N THR A 129 -0.95 -16.46 -5.63
CA THR A 129 -1.06 -15.54 -6.78
C THR A 129 -2.25 -15.87 -7.67
N LEU A 130 -2.46 -17.15 -7.99
CA LEU A 130 -3.59 -17.57 -8.82
C LEU A 130 -4.93 -17.34 -8.13
N THR A 131 -5.03 -17.66 -6.84
CA THR A 131 -6.25 -17.44 -6.05
C THR A 131 -6.59 -15.94 -5.98
N GLY A 132 -5.58 -15.11 -5.72
CA GLY A 132 -5.71 -13.65 -5.73
C GLY A 132 -6.12 -13.10 -7.10
N ALA A 133 -5.53 -13.61 -8.19
CA ALA A 133 -5.88 -13.20 -9.55
C ALA A 133 -7.33 -13.57 -9.92
N VAL A 134 -7.78 -14.78 -9.57
CA VAL A 134 -9.16 -15.22 -9.77
C VAL A 134 -10.13 -14.36 -8.97
N LEU A 135 -9.84 -14.10 -7.70
CA LEU A 135 -10.65 -13.23 -6.86
C LEU A 135 -10.72 -11.80 -7.42
N GLY A 136 -9.57 -11.22 -7.79
CA GLY A 136 -9.49 -9.91 -8.40
C GLY A 136 -10.30 -9.82 -9.70
N TRP A 137 -10.25 -10.86 -10.53
CA TRP A 137 -11.06 -10.96 -11.74
C TRP A 137 -12.56 -11.03 -11.45
N ILE A 138 -12.98 -11.85 -10.47
CA ILE A 138 -14.39 -11.93 -10.04
C ILE A 138 -14.88 -10.56 -9.58
N ILE A 139 -14.11 -9.88 -8.73
CA ILE A 139 -14.46 -8.57 -8.18
C ILE A 139 -14.54 -7.52 -9.29
N HIS A 140 -13.59 -7.54 -10.23
CA HIS A 140 -13.62 -6.66 -11.40
C HIS A 140 -14.90 -6.86 -12.24
N ARG A 141 -15.35 -8.10 -12.40
CA ARG A 141 -16.59 -8.43 -13.12
C ARG A 141 -17.86 -7.95 -12.41
N THR A 142 -17.85 -7.79 -11.08
CA THR A 142 -19.01 -7.23 -10.36
C THR A 142 -19.23 -5.74 -10.62
N GLY A 143 -18.21 -5.02 -11.11
CA GLY A 143 -18.33 -3.59 -11.45
C GLY A 143 -18.55 -2.64 -10.27
N ASN A 144 -18.44 -3.13 -9.02
CA ASN A 144 -18.64 -2.31 -7.84
C ASN A 144 -17.40 -1.44 -7.54
N ARG A 145 -17.46 -0.17 -7.95
CA ARG A 145 -16.35 0.79 -7.79
C ARG A 145 -15.87 0.95 -6.35
N HIS A 146 -16.78 0.88 -5.37
CA HIS A 146 -16.41 1.03 -3.95
C HIS A 146 -15.55 -0.14 -3.45
N ILE A 147 -15.83 -1.36 -3.90
CA ILE A 147 -15.03 -2.54 -3.54
C ILE A 147 -13.68 -2.47 -4.26
N ILE A 148 -13.67 -2.07 -5.54
CA ILE A 148 -12.44 -1.94 -6.32
C ILE A 148 -11.52 -0.89 -5.68
N GLU A 149 -12.04 0.28 -5.33
CA GLU A 149 -11.30 1.34 -4.63
C GLU A 149 -10.81 0.91 -3.24
N ALA A 150 -11.63 0.17 -2.48
CA ALA A 150 -11.20 -0.37 -1.18
C ALA A 150 -10.09 -1.43 -1.32
N MET A 151 -9.98 -2.09 -2.48
CA MET A 151 -8.98 -3.12 -2.77
C MET A 151 -7.81 -2.61 -3.61
N THR A 152 -7.76 -1.33 -3.97
CA THR A 152 -6.59 -0.81 -4.67
C THR A 152 -5.37 -0.90 -3.76
N PHE A 153 -4.33 -1.55 -4.26
CA PHE A 153 -3.08 -1.72 -3.54
C PHE A 153 -2.39 -0.36 -3.37
N ASN A 154 -2.06 -0.01 -2.12
CA ASN A 154 -1.26 1.16 -1.82
C ASN A 154 0.21 0.76 -1.72
N GLU A 155 0.95 0.99 -2.81
CA GLU A 155 2.39 0.69 -2.90
C GLU A 155 3.20 1.42 -1.83
N GLU A 156 2.87 2.69 -1.53
CA GLU A 156 3.59 3.47 -0.53
C GLU A 156 3.47 2.85 0.86
N MET A 157 2.27 2.41 1.25
CA MET A 157 2.06 1.70 2.52
C MET A 157 2.83 0.39 2.56
N PHE A 158 2.85 -0.36 1.46
CA PHE A 158 3.62 -1.60 1.36
C PHE A 158 5.12 -1.34 1.55
N VAL A 159 5.68 -0.38 0.83
CA VAL A 159 7.12 -0.10 0.86
C VAL A 159 7.56 0.60 2.15
N LEU A 160 6.73 1.42 2.78
CA LEU A 160 7.08 2.17 4.00
C LEU A 160 6.84 1.37 5.28
N VAL A 161 5.87 0.46 5.30
CA VAL A 161 5.47 -0.26 6.53
C VAL A 161 5.80 -1.74 6.45
N PHE A 162 5.29 -2.44 5.44
CA PHE A 162 5.41 -3.91 5.36
C PHE A 162 6.81 -4.35 4.99
N LEU A 163 7.41 -3.73 3.97
CA LEU A 163 8.72 -4.13 3.47
C LEU A 163 9.83 -4.01 4.55
N PRO A 164 9.94 -2.93 5.34
CA PRO A 164 10.94 -2.87 6.41
C PRO A 164 10.75 -3.95 7.47
N ILE A 165 9.50 -4.30 7.81
CA ILE A 165 9.20 -5.36 8.79
C ILE A 165 9.66 -6.72 8.25
N ILE A 166 9.35 -7.03 6.99
CA ILE A 166 9.72 -8.30 6.35
C ILE A 166 11.24 -8.42 6.23
N ILE A 167 11.91 -7.38 5.70
CA ILE A 167 13.38 -7.38 5.53
C ILE A 167 14.07 -7.48 6.89
N PHE A 168 13.56 -6.82 7.92
CA PHE A 168 14.12 -6.89 9.27
C PHE A 168 14.01 -8.29 9.87
N GLU A 169 12.85 -8.94 9.75
CA GLU A 169 12.64 -10.33 10.20
C GLU A 169 13.60 -11.29 9.48
N SER A 170 13.70 -11.18 8.15
CA SER A 170 14.57 -12.02 7.33
C SER A 170 16.05 -11.79 7.62
N SER A 171 16.43 -10.55 7.93
CA SER A 171 17.80 -10.22 8.35
C SER A 171 18.10 -10.73 9.77
N TYR A 172 17.10 -10.79 10.65
CA TYR A 172 17.26 -11.26 12.03
C TYR A 172 17.41 -12.79 12.11
N SER A 173 16.70 -13.53 11.26
CA SER A 173 16.75 -14.99 11.19
C SER A 173 18.02 -15.54 10.50
N LEU A 174 18.82 -14.66 9.90
CA LEU A 174 20.05 -14.98 9.18
C LEU A 174 21.13 -15.57 10.09
N GLN A 175 21.71 -16.70 9.69
CA GLN A 175 22.80 -17.36 10.43
C GLN A 175 24.10 -16.55 10.36
N LYS A 176 24.30 -15.67 11.35
CA LYS A 176 25.39 -14.68 11.43
C LYS A 176 26.77 -15.27 11.09
N ARG A 177 27.12 -16.45 11.64
CA ARG A 177 28.45 -17.05 11.45
C ARG A 177 28.79 -17.33 9.97
N TYR A 178 27.86 -17.94 9.23
CA TYR A 178 28.09 -18.30 7.83
C TYR A 178 27.97 -17.08 6.91
N PHE A 179 27.05 -16.16 7.23
CA PHE A 179 26.87 -14.92 6.50
C PHE A 179 28.11 -14.03 6.56
N PHE A 180 28.60 -13.69 7.76
CA PHE A 180 29.73 -12.77 7.91
C PHE A 180 31.03 -13.33 7.34
N ALA A 181 31.21 -14.65 7.36
CA ALA A 181 32.38 -15.29 6.77
C ALA A 181 32.39 -15.31 5.23
N GLN A 182 31.24 -15.09 4.57
CA GLN A 182 31.12 -15.05 3.09
C GLN A 182 30.50 -13.75 2.57
N VAL A 183 30.44 -12.70 3.39
CA VAL A 183 29.73 -11.44 3.07
C VAL A 183 30.15 -10.84 1.72
N GLY A 184 31.44 -10.93 1.38
CA GLY A 184 31.94 -10.43 0.09
C GLY A 184 31.32 -11.15 -1.11
N LYS A 185 31.15 -12.47 -1.04
CA LYS A 185 30.51 -13.24 -2.12
C LYS A 185 29.02 -12.93 -2.22
N ILE A 186 28.35 -12.86 -1.07
CA ILE A 186 26.94 -12.51 -0.99
C ILE A 186 26.68 -11.14 -1.61
N MET A 187 27.46 -10.13 -1.23
CA MET A 187 27.33 -8.77 -1.78
C MET A 187 27.64 -8.73 -3.27
N LEU A 188 28.63 -9.48 -3.75
CA LEU A 188 28.96 -9.56 -5.16
C LEU A 188 27.80 -10.16 -5.98
N PHE A 189 27.19 -11.25 -5.51
CA PHE A 189 26.04 -11.84 -6.20
C PHE A 189 24.78 -10.97 -6.08
N ALA A 190 24.48 -10.44 -4.89
CA ALA A 190 23.28 -9.65 -4.64
C ALA A 190 23.29 -8.27 -5.32
N ILE A 191 24.45 -7.61 -5.45
CA ILE A 191 24.54 -6.31 -6.13
C ILE A 191 24.93 -6.53 -7.59
N GLY A 192 26.04 -7.23 -7.82
CA GLY A 192 26.57 -7.44 -9.17
C GLY A 192 25.66 -8.31 -10.02
N GLY A 193 25.19 -9.44 -9.48
CA GLY A 193 24.27 -10.34 -10.18
C GLY A 193 22.96 -9.65 -10.57
N THR A 194 22.37 -8.89 -9.65
CA THR A 194 21.14 -8.13 -9.89
C THR A 194 21.31 -7.04 -10.94
N ILE A 195 22.40 -6.26 -10.88
CA ILE A 195 22.68 -5.23 -11.89
C ILE A 195 22.88 -5.87 -13.27
N ILE A 196 23.61 -6.99 -13.34
CA ILE A 196 23.82 -7.72 -14.60
C ILE A 196 22.48 -8.24 -15.13
N SER A 197 21.67 -8.88 -14.30
CA SER A 197 20.34 -9.38 -14.64
C SER A 197 19.45 -8.24 -15.17
N ALA A 198 19.36 -7.13 -14.44
CA ALA A 198 18.53 -6.00 -14.81
C ALA A 198 19.02 -5.35 -16.11
N THR A 199 20.34 -5.32 -16.35
CA THR A 199 20.92 -4.82 -17.59
C THR A 199 20.58 -5.72 -18.76
N VAL A 200 20.75 -7.04 -18.62
CA VAL A 200 20.46 -8.01 -19.69
C VAL A 200 18.97 -7.99 -20.04
N ILE A 201 18.09 -8.03 -19.04
CA ILE A 201 16.63 -8.02 -19.25
C ILE A 201 16.19 -6.65 -19.79
N GLY A 202 16.70 -5.55 -19.24
CA GLY A 202 16.33 -4.18 -19.64
C GLY A 202 16.72 -3.87 -21.08
N TRP A 203 17.96 -4.19 -21.47
CA TRP A 203 18.39 -4.07 -22.86
C TRP A 203 17.65 -5.03 -23.78
N GLY A 204 17.40 -6.27 -23.34
CA GLY A 204 16.63 -7.24 -24.12
C GLY A 204 15.22 -6.74 -24.44
N LEU A 205 14.51 -6.20 -23.44
CA LEU A 205 13.18 -5.62 -23.63
C LEU A 205 13.20 -4.39 -24.52
N TYR A 206 14.18 -3.50 -24.32
CA TYR A 206 14.33 -2.32 -25.18
C TYR A 206 14.60 -2.72 -26.63
N SER A 207 15.49 -3.67 -26.89
CA SER A 207 15.77 -4.19 -28.22
C SER A 207 14.53 -4.80 -28.87
N LEU A 208 13.76 -5.62 -28.14
CA LEU A 208 12.50 -6.20 -28.63
C LEU A 208 11.44 -5.12 -28.93
N SER A 209 11.37 -4.08 -28.11
CA SER A 209 10.49 -2.93 -28.36
C SER A 209 10.88 -2.16 -29.62
N ARG A 210 12.18 -1.97 -29.87
CA ARG A 210 12.69 -1.32 -31.10
C ARG A 210 12.49 -2.17 -32.36
N MET A 211 12.36 -3.49 -32.22
CA MET A 211 12.03 -4.40 -33.31
C MET A 211 10.52 -4.51 -33.58
N GLU A 212 9.69 -3.68 -32.94
CA GLU A 212 8.22 -3.67 -33.07
C GLU A 212 7.55 -5.00 -32.67
N VAL A 213 8.25 -5.86 -31.92
CA VAL A 213 7.70 -7.11 -31.36
C VAL A 213 6.83 -6.82 -30.14
N LEU A 214 7.20 -5.79 -29.37
CA LEU A 214 6.50 -5.31 -28.19
C LEU A 214 5.98 -3.88 -28.43
N THR A 215 5.07 -3.42 -27.57
CA THR A 215 4.69 -2.01 -27.52
C THR A 215 5.91 -1.11 -27.34
N SER A 216 5.82 0.14 -27.81
CA SER A 216 6.90 1.12 -27.65
C SER A 216 7.11 1.40 -26.16
N LEU A 217 8.19 0.87 -25.60
CA LEU A 217 8.59 1.04 -24.21
C LEU A 217 9.78 1.99 -24.16
N SER A 218 9.74 2.92 -23.22
CA SER A 218 10.86 3.79 -22.89
C SER A 218 11.97 3.04 -22.17
N TRP A 219 13.15 3.65 -22.10
CA TRP A 219 14.27 3.14 -21.29
C TRP A 219 13.89 2.97 -19.82
N ALA A 220 13.18 3.95 -19.26
CA ALA A 220 12.75 3.92 -17.87
C ALA A 220 11.81 2.74 -17.59
N GLU A 221 10.83 2.48 -18.46
CA GLU A 221 9.91 1.35 -18.31
C GLU A 221 10.62 0.00 -18.42
N CYS A 222 11.52 -0.15 -19.40
CA CYS A 222 12.27 -1.39 -19.58
C CYS A 222 13.14 -1.71 -18.36
N PHE A 223 13.89 -0.73 -17.86
CA PHE A 223 14.79 -0.92 -16.72
C PHE A 223 14.06 -0.98 -15.38
N ALA A 224 12.94 -0.26 -15.21
CA ALA A 224 12.10 -0.39 -14.02
C ALA A 224 11.50 -1.81 -13.93
N PHE A 225 10.97 -2.34 -15.04
CA PHE A 225 10.49 -3.71 -15.11
C PHE A 225 11.62 -4.72 -14.88
N ALA A 226 12.75 -4.55 -15.55
CA ALA A 226 13.91 -5.41 -15.38
C ALA A 226 14.45 -5.43 -13.94
N SER A 227 14.37 -4.31 -13.22
CA SER A 227 14.76 -4.22 -11.82
C SER A 227 13.90 -5.10 -10.92
N ILE A 228 12.57 -5.05 -11.09
CA ILE A 228 11.64 -5.88 -10.31
C ILE A 228 11.86 -7.36 -10.60
N VAL A 229 12.03 -7.73 -11.87
CA VAL A 229 12.20 -9.14 -12.29
C VAL A 229 13.56 -9.71 -11.91
N SER A 230 14.56 -8.87 -11.61
CA SER A 230 15.89 -9.32 -11.21
C SER A 230 15.99 -9.73 -9.74
N ALA A 231 14.98 -9.42 -8.92
CA ALA A 231 14.86 -10.00 -7.58
C ALA A 231 14.57 -11.50 -7.69
N VAL A 232 15.39 -12.33 -7.04
CA VAL A 232 15.29 -13.80 -7.06
C VAL A 232 14.64 -14.28 -5.77
N ASP A 233 13.60 -15.12 -5.88
CA ASP A 233 12.94 -15.75 -4.73
C ASP A 233 13.76 -16.96 -4.23
N PRO A 234 14.27 -16.96 -2.98
CA PRO A 234 15.04 -18.06 -2.44
C PRO A 234 14.17 -19.25 -2.02
N VAL A 235 12.85 -19.11 -1.87
CA VAL A 235 12.03 -20.15 -1.22
C VAL A 235 12.07 -21.46 -2.02
N ALA A 236 11.87 -21.36 -3.33
CA ALA A 236 11.93 -22.52 -4.22
C ALA A 236 13.35 -23.13 -4.25
N THR A 237 14.39 -22.31 -4.43
CA THR A 237 15.77 -22.78 -4.53
C THR A 237 16.26 -23.40 -3.23
N LEU A 238 15.98 -22.78 -2.08
CA LEU A 238 16.35 -23.30 -0.77
C LEU A 238 15.62 -24.60 -0.44
N SER A 239 14.36 -24.77 -0.85
CA SER A 239 13.63 -26.02 -0.64
C SER A 239 14.32 -27.20 -1.34
N VAL A 240 14.78 -26.98 -2.57
CA VAL A 240 15.52 -27.98 -3.36
C VAL A 240 16.90 -28.23 -2.75
N LEU A 241 17.63 -27.18 -2.36
CA LEU A 241 18.95 -27.33 -1.74
C LEU A 241 18.89 -28.10 -0.41
N ARG A 242 17.83 -27.93 0.39
CA ARG A 242 17.58 -28.72 1.60
C ARG A 242 17.29 -30.17 1.29
N ALA A 243 16.47 -30.45 0.27
CA ALA A 243 16.18 -31.82 -0.17
C ALA A 243 17.46 -32.55 -0.63
N LEU A 244 18.40 -31.82 -1.23
CA LEU A 244 19.70 -32.32 -1.67
C LEU A 244 20.77 -32.37 -0.56
N GLN A 245 20.43 -32.00 0.69
CA GLN A 245 21.36 -31.96 1.83
C GLN A 245 22.65 -31.17 1.54
N VAL A 246 22.50 -30.02 0.89
CA VAL A 246 23.62 -29.17 0.48
C VAL A 246 24.34 -28.55 1.69
N ASP A 247 25.64 -28.28 1.51
CA ASP A 247 26.50 -27.65 2.50
C ASP A 247 25.90 -26.34 3.08
N PRO A 248 25.92 -26.16 4.42
CA PRO A 248 25.36 -24.97 5.08
C PRO A 248 25.95 -23.64 4.62
N TRP A 249 27.18 -23.61 4.11
CA TRP A 249 27.78 -22.39 3.56
C TRP A 249 27.10 -21.97 2.27
N LEU A 250 26.80 -22.91 1.37
CA LEU A 250 26.08 -22.60 0.12
C LEU A 250 24.64 -22.17 0.42
N HIS A 251 23.97 -22.84 1.36
CA HIS A 251 22.65 -22.41 1.83
C HIS A 251 22.69 -20.98 2.39
N GLY A 252 23.70 -20.65 3.21
CA GLY A 252 23.89 -19.30 3.75
C GLY A 252 24.16 -18.24 2.69
N VAL A 253 24.93 -18.58 1.65
CA VAL A 253 25.22 -17.66 0.54
C VAL A 253 23.98 -17.40 -0.30
N VAL A 254 23.23 -18.43 -0.70
CA VAL A 254 22.01 -18.28 -1.51
C VAL A 254 20.94 -17.51 -0.74
N TYR A 255 20.71 -17.86 0.53
CA TYR A 255 19.73 -17.14 1.34
C TYR A 255 20.12 -15.67 1.54
N GLY A 256 21.39 -15.39 1.84
CA GLY A 256 21.87 -14.01 1.99
C GLY A 256 21.82 -13.20 0.71
N GLU A 257 22.12 -13.84 -0.43
CA GLU A 257 22.03 -13.21 -1.76
C GLU A 257 20.61 -12.75 -2.05
N SER A 258 19.62 -13.62 -1.85
CA SER A 258 18.24 -13.29 -2.17
C SER A 258 17.66 -12.22 -1.22
N VAL A 259 17.96 -12.26 0.08
CA VAL A 259 17.53 -11.22 1.04
C VAL A 259 18.13 -9.84 0.67
N MET A 260 19.40 -9.79 0.27
CA MET A 260 20.06 -8.53 -0.11
C MET A 260 19.60 -8.04 -1.49
N ASN A 261 19.36 -8.97 -2.43
CA ASN A 261 18.90 -8.68 -3.78
C ASN A 261 17.54 -7.96 -3.78
N ASP A 262 16.60 -8.35 -2.91
CA ASP A 262 15.31 -7.66 -2.77
C ASP A 262 15.48 -6.16 -2.48
N GLY A 263 16.39 -5.82 -1.57
CA GLY A 263 16.75 -4.44 -1.24
C GLY A 263 17.41 -3.69 -2.40
N VAL A 264 18.32 -4.33 -3.12
CA VAL A 264 18.99 -3.75 -4.30
C VAL A 264 17.98 -3.48 -5.42
N SER A 265 17.12 -4.47 -5.70
CA SER A 265 16.12 -4.42 -6.77
C SER A 265 15.08 -3.33 -6.56
N ILE A 266 14.63 -3.11 -5.31
CA ILE A 266 13.68 -2.02 -5.03
C ILE A 266 14.32 -0.63 -5.20
N VAL A 267 15.58 -0.44 -4.77
CA VAL A 267 16.27 0.84 -4.96
C VAL A 267 16.52 1.08 -6.45
N LEU A 268 16.87 0.05 -7.20
CA LEU A 268 17.07 0.14 -8.65
C LEU A 268 15.74 0.49 -9.36
N TYR A 269 14.65 -0.20 -9.02
CA TYR A 269 13.31 0.10 -9.53
C TYR A 269 12.93 1.56 -9.28
N LYS A 270 13.02 2.05 -8.04
CA LYS A 270 12.69 3.44 -7.70
C LYS A 270 13.55 4.45 -8.48
N SER A 271 14.83 4.12 -8.69
CA SER A 271 15.77 4.98 -9.41
C SER A 271 15.36 5.19 -10.87
N PHE A 272 14.77 4.18 -11.53
CA PHE A 272 14.26 4.29 -12.89
C PHE A 272 12.78 4.73 -12.96
N ALA A 273 11.95 4.29 -12.02
CA ALA A 273 10.50 4.55 -12.01
C ALA A 273 10.16 6.05 -11.99
N GLN A 274 10.94 6.85 -11.26
CA GLN A 274 10.79 8.31 -11.22
C GLN A 274 11.00 9.02 -12.57
N TYR A 275 11.59 8.33 -13.56
CA TYR A 275 11.82 8.85 -14.91
C TYR A 275 10.86 8.29 -15.97
N ILE A 276 9.87 7.48 -15.57
CA ILE A 276 8.85 6.97 -16.50
C ILE A 276 8.03 8.12 -17.09
N LEU A 277 7.61 9.08 -16.25
CA LEU A 277 6.79 10.23 -16.69
C LEU A 277 7.61 11.39 -17.25
N ASN A 278 8.91 11.46 -16.93
CA ASN A 278 9.80 12.57 -17.29
C ASN A 278 10.64 12.28 -18.55
N GLU A 279 10.27 11.24 -19.31
CA GLU A 279 10.93 10.77 -20.55
C GLU A 279 12.47 10.67 -20.44
N LEU A 280 12.96 9.51 -19.99
CA LEU A 280 14.39 9.23 -19.94
C LEU A 280 14.99 9.11 -21.35
N THR A 281 15.70 10.14 -21.80
CA THR A 281 16.50 10.12 -23.04
C THR A 281 17.79 9.32 -22.86
N ALA A 282 18.27 8.66 -23.92
CA ALA A 282 19.53 7.89 -23.90
C ALA A 282 20.75 8.69 -23.40
N GLN A 283 20.79 10.02 -23.64
CA GLN A 283 21.85 10.90 -23.15
C GLN A 283 21.87 11.03 -21.62
N ASN A 284 20.71 10.90 -20.98
CA ASN A 284 20.54 11.04 -19.53
C ASN A 284 20.41 9.69 -18.82
N PHE A 285 20.66 8.58 -19.51
CA PHE A 285 20.52 7.23 -18.95
C PHE A 285 21.39 7.01 -17.69
N LEU A 286 22.54 7.69 -17.60
CA LEU A 286 23.42 7.60 -16.44
C LEU A 286 22.87 8.30 -15.19
N VAL A 287 21.86 9.16 -15.31
CA VAL A 287 21.28 9.88 -14.17
C VAL A 287 20.60 8.91 -13.18
N PRO A 288 19.66 8.03 -13.60
CA PRO A 288 19.12 6.97 -12.74
C PRO A 288 20.20 6.09 -12.10
N VAL A 289 21.26 5.75 -12.84
CA VAL A 289 22.37 4.93 -12.33
C VAL A 289 23.13 5.67 -11.22
N GLY A 290 23.39 6.97 -11.39
CA GLY A 290 23.97 7.81 -10.36
C GLY A 290 23.08 7.93 -9.13
N SER A 291 21.77 8.10 -9.32
CA SER A 291 20.78 8.11 -8.23
C SER A 291 20.78 6.78 -7.46
N PHE A 292 20.81 5.65 -8.16
CA PHE A 292 20.91 4.32 -7.55
C PHE A 292 22.15 4.19 -6.67
N VAL A 293 23.33 4.53 -7.19
CA VAL A 293 24.60 4.46 -6.43
C VAL A 293 24.54 5.37 -5.19
N LEU A 294 24.05 6.60 -5.36
CA LEU A 294 23.92 7.56 -4.26
C LEU A 294 23.00 7.04 -3.15
N VAL A 295 21.81 6.53 -3.52
CA VAL A 295 20.85 5.98 -2.56
C VAL A 295 21.42 4.74 -1.88
N MET A 296 22.04 3.81 -2.63
CA MET A 296 22.64 2.61 -2.06
C MET A 296 23.73 2.93 -1.03
N VAL A 297 24.68 3.82 -1.37
CA VAL A 297 25.75 4.22 -0.45
C VAL A 297 25.17 5.00 0.74
N GLY A 298 24.23 5.92 0.49
CA GLY A 298 23.55 6.68 1.54
C GLY A 298 22.80 5.79 2.53
N SER A 299 22.06 4.78 2.04
CA SER A 299 21.34 3.81 2.86
C SER A 299 22.28 2.98 3.74
N VAL A 300 23.42 2.53 3.21
CA VAL A 300 24.42 1.80 4.00
C VAL A 300 25.01 2.70 5.09
N LEU A 301 25.38 3.95 4.77
CA LEU A 301 25.93 4.90 5.74
C LEU A 301 24.94 5.19 6.86
N VAL A 302 23.68 5.49 6.53
CA VAL A 302 22.62 5.75 7.52
C VAL A 302 22.39 4.50 8.38
N GLY A 303 22.31 3.32 7.76
CA GLY A 303 22.15 2.05 8.48
C GLY A 303 23.28 1.77 9.47
N LEU A 304 24.54 2.01 9.07
CA LEU A 304 25.70 1.89 9.96
C LEU A 304 25.65 2.88 11.12
N LEU A 305 25.33 4.14 10.86
CA LEU A 305 25.22 5.16 11.91
C LEU A 305 24.15 4.80 12.94
N VAL A 306 22.95 4.42 12.48
CA VAL A 306 21.86 3.99 13.37
C VAL A 306 22.24 2.74 14.16
N SER A 307 22.90 1.77 13.52
CA SER A 307 23.37 0.56 14.21
C SER A 307 24.43 0.86 15.27
N LEU A 308 25.36 1.80 15.01
CA LEU A 308 26.39 2.19 15.98
C LEU A 308 25.78 2.93 17.16
N ILE A 309 24.82 3.84 16.92
CA ILE A 309 24.08 4.52 17.98
C ILE A 309 23.31 3.50 18.83
N GLY A 310 22.61 2.56 18.19
CA GLY A 310 21.88 1.50 18.88
C GLY A 310 22.78 0.54 19.67
N ALA A 311 24.03 0.32 19.22
CA ALA A 311 25.00 -0.49 19.97
C ALA A 311 25.66 0.26 21.13
N ALA A 312 25.63 1.60 21.10
CA ALA A 312 26.18 2.46 22.14
C ALA A 312 25.18 2.80 23.26
N LEU A 313 23.88 2.64 23.00
CA LEU A 313 22.78 2.76 23.96
C LEU A 313 22.58 1.47 24.76
#